data_AF-A0A7S2JFB0-F1
#
_entry.id   AF-A0A7S2JFB0-F1
#
_cell.length_a   1.000
_cell.length_b   1.000
_cell.length_c   1.000
_cell.angle_alpha   90.00
_cell.angle_beta   90.00
_cell.angle_gamma   90.00
#
_symmetry.space_group_name_H-M   'P 1'
#
loop_
_entity.id
_entity.type
_entity.pdbx_description
1 polymer ?
#
loop_
_entity_poly.entity_id
_entity_poly.type
_entity_poly.pdbx_seq_one_letter_code
_entity_poly.pdbx_strand_id
1 'polypeptide(L)'
;MVAAVPHAFASICRIICKFERACTRHQDVATAAEAANWLTSCLVADGYGAHGREAALDDAASVGEVDMLQALEWQRAPPAAETWLAAFCARIDCTTRGLFTPQLDWIAEGGGPVGQVALQRSSVYELPPRRLALGLLAHGLVATGMLPIGEARAAELIDAEGWEQLFGRNLWGPARACMVPQSYRPCLAKLLELSTRAEMQDMRRAAYDVAVACLSQPWEEKFPASLAGA
;
A
#
# COMPACT_ATOMS: atom_id res chain seq x y z
N MET A 1 34.41 5.06 -5.81
CA MET A 1 33.04 5.56 -6.07
C MET A 1 32.00 5.03 -5.06
N VAL A 2 32.41 4.63 -3.83
CA VAL A 2 31.54 3.98 -2.82
C VAL A 2 31.11 4.95 -1.69
N ALA A 3 31.68 6.16 -1.65
CA ALA A 3 31.43 7.13 -0.57
C ALA A 3 30.04 7.79 -0.57
N ALA A 4 29.24 7.65 -1.64
CA ALA A 4 27.95 8.35 -1.78
C ALA A 4 26.75 7.60 -1.17
N VAL A 5 26.86 6.29 -0.96
CA VAL A 5 25.74 5.43 -0.52
C VAL A 5 25.24 5.78 0.89
N PRO A 6 26.11 6.03 1.89
CA PRO A 6 25.67 6.37 3.25
C PRO A 6 24.87 7.69 3.30
N HIS A 7 25.20 8.66 2.45
CA HIS A 7 24.54 9.96 2.42
C HIS A 7 23.11 9.90 1.86
N ALA A 8 22.89 9.08 0.83
CA ALA A 8 21.56 8.86 0.27
C ALA A 8 20.61 8.21 1.31
N PHE A 9 21.09 7.19 2.03
CA PHE A 9 20.32 6.53 3.09
C PHE A 9 19.98 7.46 4.25
N ALA A 10 20.95 8.25 4.73
CA ALA A 10 20.72 9.22 5.80
C ALA A 10 19.65 10.27 5.40
N SER A 11 19.67 10.72 4.14
CA SER A 11 18.69 11.67 3.60
C SER A 11 17.29 11.05 3.52
N ILE A 12 17.17 9.81 3.05
CA ILE A 12 15.91 9.06 3.01
C ILE A 12 15.32 8.90 4.42
N CYS A 13 16.13 8.46 5.41
CA CYS A 13 15.68 8.31 6.79
C CYS A 13 15.21 9.64 7.37
N ARG A 14 15.92 10.75 7.11
CA ARG A 14 15.54 12.09 7.59
C ARG A 14 14.21 12.55 6.99
N ILE A 15 13.97 12.27 5.71
CA ILE A 15 12.74 12.65 5.01
C ILE A 15 11.56 11.81 5.53
N ILE A 16 11.75 10.50 5.73
CA ILE A 16 10.76 9.63 6.38
C ILE A 16 10.43 10.16 7.78
N CYS A 17 11.43 10.50 8.59
CA CYS A 17 11.23 11.07 9.93
C CYS A 17 10.45 12.40 9.90
N LYS A 18 10.79 13.30 8.97
CA LYS A 18 10.09 14.60 8.82
C LYS A 18 8.66 14.41 8.34
N PHE A 19 8.44 13.45 7.44
CA PHE A 19 7.13 13.10 6.90
C PHE A 19 6.22 12.48 7.96
N GLU A 20 6.72 11.50 8.71
CA GLU A 20 5.99 10.90 9.84
C GLU A 20 5.61 11.97 10.87
N ARG A 21 6.56 12.84 11.26
CA ARG A 21 6.29 13.97 12.17
C ARG A 21 5.23 14.95 11.66
N ALA A 22 5.09 15.10 10.35
CA ALA A 22 4.09 15.98 9.74
C ALA A 22 2.70 15.32 9.64
N CYS A 23 2.66 14.00 9.46
CA CYS A 23 1.43 13.25 9.20
C CYS A 23 0.76 12.68 10.47
N THR A 24 1.52 12.35 11.52
CA THR A 24 0.95 11.80 12.77
C THR A 24 1.10 12.79 13.93
N ARG A 25 -0.04 13.28 14.46
CA ARG A 25 -0.05 14.12 15.68
C ARG A 25 0.33 13.37 16.97
N HIS A 26 0.53 12.04 16.94
CA HIS A 26 0.73 11.22 18.15
C HIS A 26 1.58 9.95 17.96
N GLN A 27 2.61 9.93 17.09
CA GLN A 27 3.60 8.85 17.10
C GLN A 27 4.92 9.27 17.75
N ASP A 28 5.49 8.33 18.49
CA ASP A 28 6.61 8.49 19.41
C ASP A 28 7.91 8.79 18.64
N VAL A 29 8.38 10.04 18.73
CA VAL A 29 9.59 10.55 18.05
C VAL A 29 10.85 9.74 18.41
N ALA A 30 10.81 8.97 19.51
CA ALA A 30 11.88 8.10 19.96
C ALA A 30 12.23 6.99 18.94
N THR A 31 11.24 6.35 18.30
CA THR A 31 11.48 5.16 17.46
C THR A 31 12.24 5.46 16.18
N ALA A 32 11.97 6.62 15.56
CA ALA A 32 12.64 7.03 14.33
C ALA A 32 14.09 7.46 14.56
N ALA A 33 14.36 8.13 15.69
CA ALA A 33 15.72 8.47 16.12
C ALA A 33 16.53 7.21 16.47
N GLU A 34 15.90 6.24 17.12
CA GLU A 34 16.50 4.94 17.43
C GLU A 34 16.83 4.15 16.16
N ALA A 35 15.93 4.10 15.17
CA ALA A 35 16.18 3.44 13.89
C ALA A 35 17.34 4.09 13.11
N ALA A 36 17.40 5.43 13.09
CA ALA A 36 18.50 6.17 12.47
C ALA A 36 19.85 5.90 13.18
N ASN A 37 19.86 5.85 14.51
CA ASN A 37 21.03 5.53 15.31
C ASN A 37 21.48 4.07 15.16
N TRP A 38 20.54 3.13 15.06
CA TRP A 38 20.81 1.72 14.79
C TRP A 38 21.47 1.54 13.41
N LEU A 39 20.87 2.11 12.36
CA LEU A 39 21.42 2.01 11.00
C LEU A 39 22.81 2.65 10.90
N THR A 40 23.00 3.80 11.56
CA THR A 40 24.31 4.45 11.66
C THR A 40 25.33 3.55 12.34
N SER A 41 24.94 2.86 13.42
CA SER A 41 25.80 1.89 14.10
C SER A 41 26.17 0.71 13.20
N CYS A 42 25.23 0.20 12.39
CA CYS A 42 25.50 -0.85 11.40
C CYS A 42 26.53 -0.39 10.35
N LEU A 43 26.35 0.80 9.79
CA LEU A 43 27.28 1.35 8.80
C LEU A 43 28.69 1.58 9.39
N VAL A 44 28.78 2.03 10.64
CA VAL A 44 30.08 2.16 11.32
C VAL A 44 30.74 0.80 11.54
N ALA A 45 29.96 -0.24 11.89
CA ALA A 45 30.46 -1.59 12.05
C ALA A 45 31.01 -2.18 10.73
N ASP A 46 30.44 -1.78 9.60
CA ASP A 46 30.89 -2.17 8.25
C ASP A 46 32.10 -1.34 7.73
N GLY A 47 32.69 -0.50 8.57
CA GLY A 47 33.93 0.23 8.25
C GLY A 47 33.71 1.58 7.55
N TYR A 48 32.48 2.08 7.46
CA TYR A 48 32.23 3.45 7.02
C TYR A 48 32.69 4.42 8.13
N GLY A 49 33.85 5.04 7.94
CA GLY A 49 34.54 5.82 8.97
C GLY A 49 33.75 7.00 9.53
N ALA A 50 33.66 7.09 10.85
CA ALA A 50 32.96 8.13 11.60
C ALA A 50 33.67 9.52 11.61
N HIS A 51 34.66 9.75 10.74
CA HIS A 51 35.55 10.91 10.80
C HIS A 51 35.08 12.00 9.83
N GLY A 52 34.08 12.77 10.25
CA GLY A 52 33.52 13.92 9.51
C GLY A 52 32.09 14.30 9.93
N ARG A 53 31.71 13.95 11.17
CA ARG A 53 30.37 13.43 11.50
C ARG A 53 29.27 14.45 11.79
N GLU A 54 29.57 15.72 12.02
CA GLU A 54 28.53 16.68 12.47
C GLU A 54 28.36 17.89 11.55
N ALA A 55 29.44 18.48 11.02
CA ALA A 55 29.32 19.66 10.15
C ALA A 55 29.08 19.32 8.67
N ALA A 56 29.68 18.24 8.15
CA ALA A 56 29.53 17.86 6.73
C ALA A 56 28.24 17.06 6.47
N LEU A 57 27.70 16.39 7.48
CA LEU A 57 26.47 15.61 7.38
C LEU A 57 25.22 16.49 7.30
N ASP A 58 25.21 17.68 7.92
CA ASP A 58 24.05 18.57 7.83
C ASP A 58 23.95 19.25 6.46
N ASP A 59 25.05 19.76 5.91
CA ASP A 59 25.04 20.40 4.59
C ASP A 59 24.86 19.37 3.47
N ALA A 60 25.56 18.23 3.50
CA ALA A 60 25.43 17.21 2.46
C ALA A 60 24.07 16.50 2.49
N ALA A 61 23.49 16.27 3.67
CA ALA A 61 22.13 15.71 3.77
C ALA A 61 21.07 16.73 3.34
N SER A 62 21.29 18.02 3.58
CA SER A 62 20.37 19.08 3.12
C SER A 62 20.37 19.18 1.59
N VAL A 63 21.54 19.08 0.95
CA VAL A 63 21.64 19.03 -0.52
C VAL A 63 20.95 17.77 -1.07
N GLY A 64 21.21 16.60 -0.48
CA GLY A 64 20.54 15.35 -0.88
C GLY A 64 19.02 15.38 -0.69
N GLU A 65 18.53 16.03 0.36
CA GLU A 65 17.09 16.20 0.60
C GLU A 65 16.43 17.10 -0.45
N VAL A 66 17.07 18.21 -0.82
CA VAL A 66 16.54 19.10 -1.85
C VAL A 66 16.51 18.42 -3.21
N ASP A 67 17.58 17.71 -3.59
CA ASP A 67 17.64 16.98 -4.86
C ASP A 67 16.56 15.88 -4.92
N MET A 68 16.34 15.16 -3.81
CA MET A 68 15.30 14.15 -3.72
C MET A 68 13.89 14.77 -3.78
N LEU A 69 13.65 15.87 -3.08
CA LEU A 69 12.37 16.60 -3.15
C LEU A 69 12.12 17.17 -4.55
N GLN A 70 13.15 17.64 -5.24
CA GLN A 70 13.05 18.08 -6.63
C GLN A 70 12.76 16.92 -7.58
N ALA A 71 13.41 15.77 -7.39
CA ALA A 71 13.13 14.56 -8.17
C ALA A 71 11.70 14.04 -7.95
N LEU A 72 11.15 14.25 -6.76
CA LEU A 72 9.75 13.97 -6.43
C LEU A 72 8.79 15.12 -6.79
N GLU A 73 9.24 16.12 -7.54
CA GLU A 73 8.47 17.32 -7.94
C GLU A 73 7.77 18.02 -6.76
N TRP A 74 8.37 17.99 -5.58
CA TRP A 74 7.80 18.52 -4.34
C TRP A 74 6.43 17.93 -4.00
N GLN A 75 6.09 16.73 -4.48
CA GLN A 75 4.87 16.02 -4.09
C GLN A 75 5.05 15.50 -2.66
N ARG A 76 4.77 16.36 -1.68
CA ARG A 76 5.05 16.15 -0.25
C ARG A 76 4.22 15.05 0.41
N ALA A 77 3.27 14.43 -0.28
CA ALA A 77 2.47 13.29 0.19
C ALA A 77 1.62 12.73 -0.95
N PRO A 78 2.18 11.87 -1.83
CA PRO A 78 1.31 11.11 -2.72
C PRO A 78 0.30 10.33 -1.85
N PRO A 79 -1.01 10.38 -2.17
CA PRO A 79 -2.02 9.75 -1.34
C PRO A 79 -1.77 8.25 -1.23
N ALA A 80 -1.64 7.77 0.01
CA ALA A 80 -1.46 6.36 0.32
C ALA A 80 -2.72 5.55 -0.04
N ALA A 81 -2.58 4.22 -0.14
CA ALA A 81 -3.68 3.34 -0.51
C ALA A 81 -4.82 3.40 0.52
N GLU A 82 -4.47 3.52 1.81
CA GLU A 82 -5.39 3.67 2.93
C GLU A 82 -6.22 4.95 2.80
N THR A 83 -5.60 6.05 2.36
CA THR A 83 -6.29 7.33 2.13
C THR A 83 -7.31 7.20 1.01
N TRP A 84 -6.95 6.51 -0.09
CA TRP A 84 -7.88 6.22 -1.17
C TRP A 84 -9.01 5.29 -0.75
N LEU A 85 -8.70 4.23 0.01
CA LEU A 85 -9.68 3.26 0.48
C LEU A 85 -10.71 3.94 1.41
N ALA A 86 -10.25 4.72 2.39
CA ALA A 86 -11.13 5.49 3.26
C ALA A 86 -12.03 6.46 2.47
N ALA A 87 -11.48 7.13 1.45
CA ALA A 87 -12.25 8.01 0.58
C ALA A 87 -13.31 7.26 -0.25
N PHE A 88 -13.00 6.04 -0.72
CA PHE A 88 -13.98 5.21 -1.41
C PHE A 88 -15.09 4.76 -0.47
N CYS A 89 -14.74 4.23 0.70
CA CYS A 89 -15.70 3.84 1.73
C CYS A 89 -16.64 5.00 2.11
N ALA A 90 -16.11 6.18 2.40
CA ALA A 90 -16.90 7.35 2.77
C ALA A 90 -17.89 7.79 1.66
N ARG A 91 -17.50 7.70 0.38
CA ARG A 91 -18.40 8.04 -0.75
C ARG A 91 -19.51 7.01 -0.92
N ILE A 92 -19.20 5.72 -0.75
CA ILE A 92 -20.20 4.65 -0.79
C ILE A 92 -21.19 4.84 0.36
N ASP A 93 -20.69 5.11 1.56
CA ASP A 93 -21.50 5.31 2.76
C ASP A 93 -22.46 6.49 2.59
N CYS A 94 -21.94 7.64 2.12
CA CYS A 94 -22.75 8.82 1.81
C CYS A 94 -23.84 8.53 0.75
N THR A 95 -23.48 7.83 -0.34
CA THR A 95 -24.43 7.50 -1.42
C THR A 95 -25.50 6.51 -0.96
N THR A 96 -25.16 5.64 0.00
CA THR A 96 -26.08 4.65 0.58
C THR A 96 -26.77 5.14 1.86
N ARG A 97 -26.54 6.40 2.27
CA ARG A 97 -27.10 7.03 3.48
C ARG A 97 -26.81 6.22 4.75
N GLY A 98 -25.60 5.67 4.86
CA GLY A 98 -25.18 4.92 6.05
C GLY A 98 -25.67 3.48 6.12
N LEU A 99 -26.24 2.93 5.04
CA LEU A 99 -26.79 1.56 5.08
C LEU A 99 -25.71 0.49 5.35
N PHE A 100 -24.46 0.77 4.95
CA PHE A 100 -23.35 -0.17 5.03
C PHE A 100 -22.19 0.33 5.91
N THR A 101 -22.41 1.34 6.76
CA THR A 101 -21.35 1.95 7.58
C THR A 101 -20.51 0.90 8.33
N PRO A 102 -21.12 -0.09 9.04
CA PRO A 102 -20.31 -1.07 9.79
C PRO A 102 -19.40 -1.92 8.89
N GLN A 103 -19.84 -2.27 7.69
CA GLN A 103 -19.05 -3.04 6.73
C GLN A 103 -17.94 -2.17 6.14
N LEU A 104 -18.24 -0.93 5.79
CA LEU A 104 -17.28 -0.02 5.17
C LEU A 104 -16.19 0.43 6.15
N ASP A 105 -16.54 0.64 7.42
CA ASP A 105 -15.57 0.91 8.49
C ASP A 105 -14.63 -0.29 8.68
N TRP A 106 -15.19 -1.50 8.75
CA TRP A 106 -14.40 -2.73 8.84
C TRP A 106 -13.45 -2.91 7.65
N ILE A 107 -13.90 -2.57 6.43
CA ILE A 107 -13.05 -2.58 5.23
C ILE A 107 -11.94 -1.53 5.35
N ALA A 108 -12.25 -0.31 5.79
CA ALA A 108 -11.24 0.75 5.93
C ALA A 108 -10.16 0.39 6.97
N GLU A 109 -10.57 -0.20 8.10
CA GLU A 109 -9.66 -0.63 9.17
C GLU A 109 -8.84 -1.86 8.80
N GLY A 110 -9.47 -2.87 8.18
CA GLY A 110 -8.82 -4.12 7.79
C GLY A 110 -7.95 -4.01 6.53
N GLY A 111 -8.16 -2.98 5.71
CA GLY A 111 -7.47 -2.82 4.43
C GLY A 111 -5.99 -2.50 4.55
N GLY A 112 -5.57 -1.78 5.60
CA GLY A 112 -4.18 -1.41 5.83
C GLY A 112 -3.24 -2.62 5.92
N PRO A 113 -3.46 -3.56 6.87
CA PRO A 113 -2.64 -4.76 6.99
C PRO A 113 -2.56 -5.60 5.70
N VAL A 114 -3.67 -5.75 4.97
CA VAL A 114 -3.68 -6.50 3.69
C VAL A 114 -2.89 -5.74 2.62
N GLY A 115 -3.05 -4.41 2.56
CA GLY A 115 -2.29 -3.54 1.66
C GLY A 115 -0.79 -3.61 1.93
N GLN A 116 -0.39 -3.64 3.20
CA GLN A 116 1.01 -3.78 3.60
C GLN A 116 1.61 -5.10 3.10
N VAL A 117 0.89 -6.22 3.22
CA VAL A 117 1.37 -7.52 2.70
C VAL A 117 1.51 -7.48 1.18
N ALA A 118 0.59 -6.85 0.45
CA ALA A 118 0.70 -6.68 -0.99
C ALA A 118 1.94 -5.84 -1.36
N LEU A 119 2.19 -4.72 -0.67
CA LEU A 119 3.34 -3.83 -0.93
C LEU A 119 4.69 -4.43 -0.51
N GLN A 120 4.72 -5.39 0.41
CA GLN A 120 5.95 -6.15 0.70
C GLN A 120 6.39 -7.03 -0.48
N ARG A 121 5.49 -7.29 -1.42
CA ARG A 121 5.67 -8.27 -2.51
C ARG A 121 5.47 -7.67 -3.90
N SER A 122 5.17 -6.38 -3.97
CA SER A 122 4.98 -5.63 -5.22
C SER A 122 5.54 -4.23 -5.06
N SER A 123 6.01 -3.64 -6.16
CA SER A 123 6.44 -2.25 -6.16
C SER A 123 5.25 -1.31 -6.25
N VAL A 124 5.42 -0.08 -5.74
CA VAL A 124 4.44 1.01 -5.90
C VAL A 124 4.19 1.39 -7.37
N TYR A 125 5.09 1.00 -8.28
CA TYR A 125 4.94 1.20 -9.72
C TYR A 125 4.04 0.13 -10.36
N GLU A 126 4.17 -1.12 -9.93
CA GLU A 126 3.31 -2.23 -10.38
C GLU A 126 1.89 -2.09 -9.82
N LEU A 127 1.79 -1.66 -8.55
CA LEU A 127 0.52 -1.52 -7.85
C LEU A 127 0.38 -0.11 -7.25
N PRO A 128 0.03 0.90 -8.08
CA PRO A 128 -0.14 2.27 -7.61
C PRO A 128 -1.17 2.38 -6.49
N PRO A 129 -1.02 3.31 -5.53
CA PRO A 129 -1.86 3.39 -4.32
C PRO A 129 -3.37 3.38 -4.58
N ARG A 130 -3.85 4.09 -5.61
CA ARG A 130 -5.26 4.10 -5.99
C ARG A 130 -5.74 2.74 -6.49
N ARG A 131 -4.92 2.02 -7.27
CA ARG A 131 -5.23 0.68 -7.78
C ARG A 131 -5.21 -0.34 -6.65
N LEU A 132 -4.21 -0.26 -5.75
CA LEU A 132 -4.19 -1.05 -4.51
C LEU A 132 -5.49 -0.86 -3.71
N ALA A 133 -5.90 0.39 -3.48
CA ALA A 133 -7.12 0.70 -2.76
C ALA A 133 -8.39 0.14 -3.44
N LEU A 134 -8.47 0.18 -4.78
CA LEU A 134 -9.58 -0.44 -5.52
C LEU A 134 -9.62 -1.96 -5.31
N GLY A 135 -8.47 -2.63 -5.37
CA GLY A 135 -8.38 -4.06 -5.12
C GLY A 135 -8.75 -4.41 -3.67
N LEU A 136 -8.21 -3.67 -2.70
CA LEU A 136 -8.55 -3.83 -1.28
C LEU A 136 -10.05 -3.65 -1.03
N LEU A 137 -10.66 -2.63 -1.64
CA LEU A 137 -12.10 -2.39 -1.56
C LEU A 137 -12.88 -3.59 -2.11
N ALA A 138 -12.53 -4.09 -3.30
CA ALA A 138 -13.18 -5.24 -3.91
C ALA A 138 -13.10 -6.49 -3.02
N HIS A 139 -11.91 -6.77 -2.48
CA HIS A 139 -11.69 -7.87 -1.54
C HIS A 139 -12.52 -7.71 -0.26
N GLY A 140 -12.52 -6.52 0.33
CA GLY A 140 -13.31 -6.21 1.51
C GLY A 140 -14.82 -6.33 1.27
N LEU A 141 -15.32 -5.90 0.11
CA LEU A 141 -16.74 -6.04 -0.26
C LEU A 141 -17.14 -7.51 -0.42
N VAL A 142 -16.26 -8.37 -0.94
CA VAL A 142 -16.51 -9.82 -0.98
C VAL A 142 -16.46 -10.42 0.43
N ALA A 143 -15.46 -10.06 1.23
CA ALA A 143 -15.30 -10.58 2.59
C ALA A 143 -16.50 -10.22 3.49
N THR A 144 -17.06 -9.02 3.33
CA THR A 144 -18.25 -8.55 4.07
C THR A 144 -19.58 -9.07 3.50
N GLY A 145 -19.57 -9.77 2.37
CA GLY A 145 -20.79 -10.23 1.70
C GLY A 145 -21.57 -9.11 1.00
N MET A 146 -20.96 -7.96 0.75
CA MET A 146 -21.60 -6.91 -0.06
C MET A 146 -21.54 -7.25 -1.55
N LEU A 147 -20.50 -7.93 -1.99
CA LEU A 147 -20.28 -8.34 -3.37
C LEU A 147 -20.13 -9.87 -3.47
N PRO A 148 -20.82 -10.55 -4.40
CA PRO A 148 -20.55 -11.98 -4.65
C PRO A 148 -19.11 -12.19 -5.12
N ILE A 149 -18.47 -13.28 -4.68
CA ILE A 149 -17.08 -13.59 -5.04
C ILE A 149 -16.83 -13.59 -6.55
N GLY A 150 -17.76 -14.15 -7.34
CA GLY A 150 -17.67 -14.19 -8.80
C GLY A 150 -17.75 -12.82 -9.49
N GLU A 151 -18.31 -11.80 -8.84
CA GLU A 151 -18.41 -10.43 -9.39
C GLU A 151 -17.11 -9.64 -9.24
N ALA A 152 -16.25 -10.01 -8.29
CA ALA A 152 -14.92 -9.43 -8.13
C ALA A 152 -13.86 -10.08 -9.05
N ARG A 153 -14.22 -11.16 -9.74
CA ARG A 153 -13.30 -11.92 -10.59
C ARG A 153 -13.01 -11.20 -11.91
N ALA A 154 -11.73 -11.05 -12.25
CA ALA A 154 -11.28 -10.72 -13.60
C ALA A 154 -11.33 -11.97 -14.50
N ALA A 155 -12.47 -12.19 -15.14
CA ALA A 155 -12.73 -13.40 -15.94
C ALA A 155 -11.76 -13.61 -17.10
N GLU A 156 -11.07 -12.56 -17.55
CA GLU A 156 -10.04 -12.63 -18.59
C GLU A 156 -8.67 -13.13 -18.08
N LEU A 157 -8.44 -13.16 -16.75
CA LEU A 157 -7.17 -13.53 -16.14
C LEU A 157 -7.22 -14.87 -15.40
N ILE A 158 -8.38 -15.23 -14.85
CA ILE A 158 -8.53 -16.42 -14.00
C ILE A 158 -9.94 -17.00 -14.10
N ASP A 159 -10.03 -18.33 -14.08
CA ASP A 159 -11.30 -19.05 -14.06
C ASP A 159 -11.98 -18.99 -12.67
N ALA A 160 -13.17 -19.57 -12.55
CA ALA A 160 -13.98 -19.45 -11.34
C ALA A 160 -13.34 -20.20 -10.16
N GLU A 161 -12.89 -21.43 -10.42
CA GLU A 161 -12.28 -22.30 -9.42
C GLU A 161 -10.95 -21.71 -8.93
N GLY A 162 -10.08 -21.27 -9.84
CA GLY A 162 -8.83 -20.62 -9.49
C GLY A 162 -9.05 -19.34 -8.68
N TRP A 163 -10.08 -18.56 -9.01
CA TRP A 163 -10.44 -17.37 -8.23
C TRP A 163 -10.92 -17.72 -6.82
N GLU A 164 -11.77 -18.73 -6.67
CA GLU A 164 -12.22 -19.21 -5.36
C GLU A 164 -11.06 -19.74 -4.51
N GLN A 165 -10.12 -20.48 -5.12
CA GLN A 165 -8.91 -20.94 -4.43
C GLN A 165 -8.01 -19.78 -4.00
N LEU A 166 -7.82 -18.79 -4.88
CA LEU A 166 -7.02 -17.60 -4.61
C LEU A 166 -7.63 -16.78 -3.46
N PHE A 167 -8.94 -16.57 -3.50
CA PHE A 167 -9.68 -15.87 -2.44
C PHE A 167 -9.82 -16.70 -1.16
N GLY A 168 -9.82 -18.03 -1.24
CA GLY A 168 -9.86 -18.90 -0.05
C GLY A 168 -8.61 -18.76 0.83
N ARG A 169 -7.50 -18.29 0.26
CA ARG A 169 -6.24 -17.99 0.97
C ARG A 169 -6.16 -16.55 1.48
N ASN A 170 -7.27 -15.81 1.40
CA ASN A 170 -7.34 -14.39 1.69
C ASN A 170 -7.02 -14.05 3.17
N LEU A 171 -6.28 -12.97 3.36
CA LEU A 171 -5.93 -12.32 4.63
C LEU A 171 -7.10 -11.67 5.38
N TRP A 172 -8.24 -11.41 4.71
CA TRP A 172 -9.46 -10.82 5.28
C TRP A 172 -10.30 -11.82 6.11
N GLY A 173 -9.95 -13.10 6.11
CA GLY A 173 -10.69 -14.16 6.80
C GLY A 173 -11.82 -14.77 5.95
N PRO A 174 -12.70 -15.61 6.54
CA PRO A 174 -13.74 -16.31 5.81
C PRO A 174 -14.78 -15.32 5.26
N ALA A 175 -15.10 -15.46 3.97
CA ALA A 175 -16.12 -14.64 3.31
C ALA A 175 -17.49 -14.84 3.97
N ARG A 176 -18.19 -13.73 4.22
CA ARG A 176 -19.56 -13.77 4.74
C ARG A 176 -20.56 -13.97 3.60
N ALA A 177 -21.67 -14.62 3.91
CA ALA A 177 -22.77 -14.78 2.95
C ALA A 177 -23.28 -13.41 2.49
N CYS A 178 -23.61 -13.31 1.20
CA CYS A 178 -24.03 -12.03 0.64
C CYS A 178 -25.38 -11.60 1.22
N MET A 179 -25.42 -10.49 1.96
CA MET A 179 -26.64 -9.99 2.59
C MET A 179 -27.42 -9.00 1.71
N VAL A 180 -26.82 -8.57 0.60
CA VAL A 180 -27.47 -7.65 -0.34
C VAL A 180 -28.45 -8.43 -1.21
N PRO A 181 -29.76 -8.08 -1.21
CA PRO A 181 -30.73 -8.77 -2.05
C PRO A 181 -30.36 -8.67 -3.53
N GLN A 182 -30.62 -9.74 -4.30
CA GLN A 182 -30.22 -9.83 -5.71
C GLN A 182 -30.74 -8.66 -6.57
N SER A 183 -31.92 -8.12 -6.22
CA SER A 183 -32.53 -6.97 -6.88
C SER A 183 -31.69 -5.69 -6.81
N TYR A 184 -30.81 -5.55 -5.82
CA TYR A 184 -29.96 -4.36 -5.63
C TYR A 184 -28.60 -4.48 -6.30
N ARG A 185 -28.21 -5.66 -6.81
CA ARG A 185 -26.87 -5.88 -7.39
C ARG A 185 -26.53 -4.98 -8.57
N PRO A 186 -27.43 -4.76 -9.56
CA PRO A 186 -27.13 -3.85 -10.66
C PRO A 186 -26.91 -2.40 -10.18
N CYS A 187 -27.68 -1.99 -9.15
CA CYS A 187 -27.52 -0.67 -8.53
C CYS A 187 -26.20 -0.56 -7.77
N LEU A 188 -25.79 -1.62 -7.06
CA LEU A 188 -24.54 -1.65 -6.32
C LEU A 188 -23.33 -1.49 -7.25
N ALA A 189 -23.28 -2.23 -8.37
CA ALA A 189 -22.21 -2.06 -9.35
C ALA A 189 -22.12 -0.61 -9.84
N LYS A 190 -23.25 0.01 -10.18
CA LYS A 190 -23.25 1.41 -10.63
C LYS A 190 -22.80 2.39 -9.54
N LEU A 191 -23.20 2.12 -8.30
CA LEU A 191 -22.81 2.92 -7.14
C LEU A 191 -21.29 2.83 -6.88
N LEU A 192 -20.71 1.63 -7.01
CA LEU A 192 -19.27 1.42 -6.89
C LEU A 192 -18.51 2.21 -7.97
N GLU A 193 -18.97 2.18 -9.22
CA GLU A 193 -18.36 2.97 -10.30
C GLU A 193 -18.39 4.47 -9.99
N LEU A 194 -19.55 4.99 -9.56
CA LEU A 194 -19.71 6.40 -9.22
C LEU A 194 -18.84 6.83 -8.04
N SER A 195 -18.77 6.00 -6.99
CA SER A 195 -18.05 6.32 -5.75
C SER A 195 -16.53 6.25 -5.93
N THR A 196 -16.06 5.31 -6.75
CA THR A 196 -14.62 5.10 -6.97
C THR A 196 -14.08 5.84 -8.19
N ARG A 197 -14.96 6.30 -9.09
CA ARG A 197 -14.64 6.83 -10.42
C ARG A 197 -13.74 5.86 -11.20
N ALA A 198 -14.08 4.57 -11.11
CA ALA A 198 -13.39 3.49 -11.80
C ALA A 198 -14.45 2.54 -12.37
N GLU A 199 -14.16 1.91 -13.51
CA GLU A 199 -15.08 0.93 -14.08
C GLU A 199 -15.03 -0.37 -13.25
N MET A 200 -16.11 -1.15 -13.25
CA MET A 200 -16.10 -2.45 -12.57
C MET A 200 -15.01 -3.38 -13.12
N GLN A 201 -14.63 -3.26 -14.38
CA GLN A 201 -13.52 -4.02 -14.97
C GLN A 201 -12.17 -3.67 -14.32
N ASP A 202 -11.90 -2.38 -14.08
CA ASP A 202 -10.68 -1.94 -13.39
C ASP A 202 -10.62 -2.45 -11.96
N MET A 203 -11.75 -2.44 -11.27
CA MET A 203 -11.86 -2.97 -9.91
C MET A 203 -11.59 -4.47 -9.85
N ARG A 204 -12.11 -5.25 -10.81
CA ARG A 204 -11.86 -6.70 -10.93
C ARG A 204 -10.38 -6.99 -11.19
N ARG A 205 -9.74 -6.24 -12.09
CA ARG A 205 -8.30 -6.36 -12.36
C ARG A 205 -7.47 -6.02 -11.13
N ALA A 206 -7.79 -4.90 -10.47
CA ALA A 206 -7.13 -4.51 -9.23
C ALA A 206 -7.29 -5.57 -8.12
N ALA A 207 -8.46 -6.19 -8.01
CA ALA A 207 -8.70 -7.28 -7.06
C ALA A 207 -7.80 -8.49 -7.36
N TYR A 208 -7.64 -8.85 -8.64
CA TYR A 208 -6.72 -9.90 -9.06
C TYR A 208 -5.27 -9.55 -8.70
N ASP A 209 -4.81 -8.34 -9.02
CA ASP A 209 -3.44 -7.92 -8.76
C ASP A 209 -3.10 -7.97 -7.26
N VAL A 210 -4.01 -7.49 -6.41
CA VAL A 210 -3.86 -7.56 -4.94
C VAL A 210 -3.80 -9.01 -4.47
N ALA A 211 -4.67 -9.88 -5.00
CA ALA A 211 -4.69 -11.28 -4.61
C ALA A 211 -3.37 -12.00 -4.99
N VAL A 212 -2.86 -11.72 -6.19
CA VAL A 212 -1.58 -12.27 -6.66
C VAL A 212 -0.41 -11.70 -5.87
N ALA A 213 -0.39 -10.39 -5.59
CA ALA A 213 0.66 -9.77 -4.77
C ALA A 213 0.73 -10.38 -3.37
N CYS A 214 -0.42 -10.58 -2.73
CA CYS A 214 -0.50 -11.19 -1.39
C CYS A 214 -0.10 -12.67 -1.34
N LEU A 215 -0.09 -13.38 -2.47
CA LEU A 215 0.19 -14.83 -2.53
C LEU A 215 1.49 -15.19 -3.26
N SER A 216 2.07 -14.24 -4.00
CA SER A 216 3.39 -14.41 -4.59
C SER A 216 4.44 -14.60 -3.49
N GLN A 217 5.43 -15.46 -3.73
CA GLN A 217 6.61 -15.51 -2.88
C GLN A 217 7.32 -14.13 -2.87
N PRO A 218 8.05 -13.78 -1.79
CA PRO A 218 8.79 -12.53 -1.71
C PRO A 218 9.62 -12.30 -2.98
N TRP A 219 9.65 -11.06 -3.46
CA TRP A 219 10.36 -10.67 -4.69
C TRP A 219 11.86 -11.00 -4.66
N GLU A 220 12.44 -11.25 -3.47
CA GLU A 220 13.82 -11.66 -3.23
C GLU A 220 14.20 -12.99 -3.93
N GLU A 221 13.25 -13.89 -4.20
CA GLU A 221 13.54 -15.13 -4.95
C GLU A 221 13.57 -14.92 -6.48
N LYS A 222 13.04 -13.80 -6.99
CA LYS A 222 12.96 -13.53 -8.44
C LYS A 222 14.19 -12.81 -9.01
N PHE A 223 14.98 -12.15 -8.18
CA PHE A 223 16.25 -11.54 -8.59
C PHE A 223 17.40 -12.41 -8.09
N PRO A 224 18.00 -13.26 -8.94
CA PRO A 224 19.17 -14.02 -8.53
C PRO A 224 20.26 -13.03 -8.09
N ALA A 225 20.89 -13.31 -6.94
CA ALA A 225 21.96 -12.51 -6.34
C ALA A 225 23.15 -12.22 -7.28
N SER A 226 23.18 -12.85 -8.46
CA SER A 226 24.15 -12.60 -9.54
C SER A 226 24.07 -11.21 -10.17
N LEU A 227 23.01 -10.43 -9.92
CA LEU A 227 22.91 -9.03 -10.40
C LEU A 227 23.39 -7.98 -9.39
N ALA A 228 23.71 -8.37 -8.15
CA ALA A 228 24.22 -7.44 -7.12
C ALA A 228 25.75 -7.30 -7.11
N GLY A 229 26.46 -7.92 -8.08
CA GLY A 229 27.92 -8.03 -8.11
C GLY A 229 28.60 -7.52 -9.39
N ALA A 230 28.02 -6.54 -10.09
CA ALA A 230 28.62 -5.89 -11.26
C ALA A 230 28.79 -4.38 -11.03
#